data_AF-W6N8N1-F1
#
_entry.id   AF-W6N8N1-F1
#
_cell.length_a   1.000
_cell.length_b   1.000
_cell.length_c   1.000
_cell.angle_alpha   90.00
_cell.angle_beta   90.00
_cell.angle_gamma   90.00
#
_symmetry.space_group_name_H-M   'P 1'
#
loop_
_entity.id
_entity.type
_entity.pdbx_description
1 polymer ?
#
loop_
_entity_poly.entity_id
_entity_poly.type
_entity_poly.pdbx_seq_one_letter_code
_entity_poly.pdbx_strand_id
1 'polypeptide(L)'
;MEKDHFKDRSIECKLVNSINIGDTVYICEKSMQRYASKLEDLSLGIVVRKLTRHDHPRGIKVEIKSSNGKTSIGRVVYLVKNNKILYGNKTKNNQDRFV
;
A
#
# COMPACT_ATOMS: atom_id res chain seq x y z
N MET A 1 6.42 10.93 17.37
CA MET A 1 5.33 9.94 17.16
C MET A 1 4.93 9.99 15.69
N GLU A 2 4.83 8.85 15.00
CA GLU A 2 4.38 8.77 13.59
C GLU A 2 2.89 9.13 13.53
N LYS A 3 2.48 10.09 12.68
CA LYS A 3 1.07 10.45 12.51
C LYS A 3 0.51 9.61 11.37
N ASP A 4 -0.40 8.68 11.70
CA ASP A 4 -1.06 7.86 10.69
C ASP A 4 -2.30 8.58 10.15
N HIS A 5 -2.10 9.31 9.05
CA HIS A 5 -3.15 10.07 8.37
C HIS A 5 -3.97 9.22 7.40
N PHE A 6 -3.48 8.05 6.99
CA PHE A 6 -4.08 7.19 5.96
C PHE A 6 -4.98 6.11 6.59
N LYS A 7 -6.04 6.55 7.27
CA LYS A 7 -6.97 5.67 8.01
C LYS A 7 -7.94 4.88 7.13
N ASP A 8 -8.06 5.27 5.87
CA ASP A 8 -8.92 4.69 4.84
C ASP A 8 -8.21 3.62 4.01
N ARG A 9 -7.02 3.17 4.41
CA ARG A 9 -6.29 2.09 3.73
C ARG A 9 -6.97 0.74 3.89
N SER A 10 -6.87 -0.06 2.84
CA SER A 10 -7.39 -1.43 2.78
C SER A 10 -6.63 -2.39 3.70
N ILE A 11 -7.27 -3.48 4.14
CA ILE A 11 -6.64 -4.43 5.07
C ILE A 11 -5.48 -5.17 4.39
N GLU A 12 -5.58 -5.33 3.08
CA GLU A 12 -4.63 -5.96 2.19
C GLU A 12 -3.25 -5.34 2.27
N CYS A 13 -3.14 -4.03 2.56
CA CYS A 13 -1.83 -3.38 2.71
C CYS A 13 -1.04 -3.94 3.90
N LYS A 14 -1.73 -4.54 4.88
CA LYS A 14 -1.19 -5.11 6.12
C LYS A 14 -0.85 -6.58 6.01
N LEU A 15 -1.36 -7.26 4.98
CA LEU A 15 -1.26 -8.71 4.81
C LEU A 15 -0.10 -9.05 3.89
N VAL A 16 0.85 -9.86 4.36
CA VAL A 16 2.06 -10.22 3.59
C VAL A 16 1.73 -11.03 2.33
N ASN A 17 0.65 -11.81 2.39
CA ASN A 17 0.17 -12.65 1.29
C ASN A 17 -0.58 -11.86 0.22
N SER A 18 -1.07 -10.66 0.55
CA SER A 18 -1.78 -9.79 -0.38
C SER A 18 -0.84 -8.92 -1.21
N ILE A 19 0.45 -8.89 -0.88
CA ILE A 19 1.47 -8.13 -1.60
C ILE A 19 2.37 -9.10 -2.37
N ASN A 20 2.53 -8.87 -3.66
CA ASN A 20 3.35 -9.68 -4.56
C ASN A 20 4.36 -8.83 -5.32
N ILE A 21 5.43 -9.48 -5.77
CA ILE A 21 6.36 -8.86 -6.72
C ILE A 21 5.62 -8.64 -8.03
N GLY A 22 5.76 -7.46 -8.62
CA GLY A 22 5.00 -7.03 -9.81
C GLY A 22 3.76 -6.18 -9.49
N ASP A 23 3.31 -6.12 -8.24
CA ASP A 23 2.16 -5.30 -7.88
C ASP A 23 2.50 -3.80 -7.95
N THR A 24 1.54 -3.01 -8.44
CA THR A 24 1.60 -1.55 -8.37
C THR A 24 1.07 -1.07 -7.03
N VAL A 25 1.88 -0.30 -6.29
CA VAL A 25 1.56 0.13 -4.93
C VAL A 25 1.99 1.58 -4.68
N TYR A 26 1.29 2.23 -3.73
CA TYR A 26 1.77 3.44 -3.09
C TYR A 26 2.44 3.10 -1.77
N ILE A 27 3.67 3.58 -1.58
CA ILE A 27 4.42 3.41 -0.34
C ILE A 27 4.63 4.74 0.38
N CYS A 28 4.70 4.68 1.70
CA CYS A 28 5.23 5.77 2.51
C CYS A 28 6.69 5.48 2.86
N GLU A 29 7.60 6.30 2.34
CA GLU A 29 9.04 6.22 2.64
C GLU A 29 9.31 6.61 4.10
N LYS A 30 10.39 6.07 4.69
CA LYS A 30 10.73 6.30 6.10
C LYS A 30 10.88 7.79 6.45
N SER A 31 11.45 8.58 5.54
CA SER A 31 11.61 10.04 5.69
C SER A 31 10.27 10.77 5.75
N MET A 32 9.25 10.26 5.06
CA MET A 32 7.92 10.88 4.94
C MET A 32 6.93 10.42 6.01
N GLN A 33 7.20 9.34 6.74
CA GLN A 33 6.30 8.81 7.79
C GLN A 33 5.87 9.84 8.85
N ARG A 34 6.68 10.89 9.10
CA ARG A 34 6.33 11.96 10.06
C ARG A 34 5.40 13.03 9.47
N TYR A 35 5.34 13.15 8.15
CA TYR A 35 4.77 14.30 7.45
C TYR A 35 3.67 13.92 6.45
N ALA A 36 3.74 12.71 5.89
CA ALA A 36 2.84 12.24 4.86
C ALA A 36 1.39 12.26 5.35
N SER A 37 0.55 12.97 4.62
CA SER A 37 -0.86 13.16 4.92
C SER A 37 -1.76 13.11 3.69
N LYS A 38 -1.18 13.16 2.49
CA LYS A 38 -1.87 13.13 1.20
C LYS A 38 -1.28 12.06 0.29
N LEU A 39 -2.02 11.68 -0.76
CA LEU A 39 -1.56 10.70 -1.75
C LEU A 39 -0.28 11.14 -2.47
N GLU A 40 -0.12 12.44 -2.70
CA GLU A 40 1.07 13.05 -3.33
C GLU A 40 2.34 12.91 -2.49
N ASP A 41 2.21 12.70 -1.18
CA ASP A 41 3.35 12.45 -0.28
C ASP A 41 3.86 11.00 -0.38
N LEU A 42 3.18 10.15 -1.16
CA LEU A 42 3.49 8.73 -1.33
C LEU A 42 4.20 8.47 -2.65
N SER A 43 5.10 7.50 -2.62
CA SER A 43 5.83 7.06 -3.81
C SER A 43 5.07 5.93 -4.50
N LEU A 44 4.72 6.12 -5.77
CA LEU A 44 4.13 5.09 -6.62
C LEU A 44 5.21 4.27 -7.33
N GLY A 45 5.01 2.96 -7.41
CA GLY A 45 5.85 2.09 -8.22
C GLY A 45 5.46 0.64 -8.16
N ILE A 46 6.27 -0.18 -8.83
CA ILE A 46 6.07 -1.63 -8.92
C ILE A 46 6.93 -2.32 -7.87
N VAL A 47 6.35 -3.21 -7.08
CA VAL A 47 7.08 -4.00 -6.08
C VAL A 47 8.12 -4.88 -6.77
N VAL A 48 9.39 -4.70 -6.40
CA VAL A 48 10.50 -5.55 -6.86
C VAL A 48 10.98 -6.50 -5.76
N ARG A 49 10.72 -6.17 -4.49
CA ARG A 49 11.13 -7.01 -3.36
C ARG A 49 10.24 -6.80 -2.13
N LYS A 50 9.93 -7.89 -1.44
CA LYS A 50 9.30 -7.87 -0.10
C LYS A 50 10.37 -7.93 0.98
N LEU A 51 10.28 -7.01 1.94
CA LEU A 51 11.24 -6.90 3.05
C LEU A 51 10.64 -7.33 4.39
N THR A 52 9.32 -7.22 4.55
CA THR A 52 8.61 -7.78 5.71
C THR A 52 8.16 -9.22 5.42
N ARG A 53 8.28 -10.12 6.41
CA ARG A 53 7.97 -11.55 6.31
C ARG A 53 6.65 -11.97 6.97
N HIS A 54 5.98 -11.07 7.69
CA HIS A 54 4.75 -11.31 8.43
C HIS A 54 3.79 -10.12 8.28
N ASP A 55 2.53 -10.31 8.65
CA ASP A 55 1.53 -9.24 8.62
C ASP A 55 1.93 -8.09 9.54
N HIS A 56 1.74 -6.86 9.09
CA HIS A 56 2.20 -5.70 9.84
C HIS A 56 1.14 -4.59 9.85
N PRO A 57 0.74 -4.07 11.03
CA PRO A 57 -0.40 -3.15 11.15
C PRO A 57 -0.22 -1.83 10.40
N ARG A 58 1.02 -1.40 10.19
CA ARG A 58 1.37 -0.19 9.43
C ARG A 58 1.61 -0.44 7.93
N GLY A 59 1.37 -1.65 7.47
CA GLY A 59 1.66 -2.09 6.12
C GLY A 59 2.99 -2.83 5.97
N ILE A 60 3.06 -3.62 4.90
CA ILE A 60 4.22 -4.45 4.53
C ILE A 60 5.34 -3.56 3.98
N LYS A 61 6.58 -3.78 4.44
CA LYS A 61 7.75 -3.07 3.91
C LYS A 61 8.17 -3.71 2.59
N VAL A 62 8.32 -2.89 1.56
CA VAL A 62 8.71 -3.31 0.22
C VAL A 62 9.74 -2.36 -0.37
N GLU A 63 10.43 -2.85 -1.39
CA GLU A 63 11.16 -2.05 -2.35
C GLU A 63 10.32 -1.95 -3.62
N ILE A 64 10.18 -0.74 -4.15
CA ILE A 64 9.51 -0.47 -5.42
C ILE A 64 10.49 0.09 -6.43
N LYS A 65 10.17 -0.07 -7.72
CA LYS A 65 10.80 0.64 -8.82
C LYS A 65 9.77 1.59 -9.45
N SER A 66 10.11 2.87 -9.51
CA SER A 66 9.31 3.91 -10.14
C SER A 66 9.49 3.91 -11.66
N SER A 67 8.62 4.61 -12.39
CA SER A 67 8.65 4.70 -13.86
C SER A 67 9.94 5.30 -14.41
N ASN A 68 10.61 6.15 -13.63
CA ASN A 68 11.92 6.72 -13.95
C ASN A 68 13.10 5.78 -13.66
N GLY A 69 12.84 4.53 -13.24
CA GLY A 69 13.85 3.53 -12.94
C GLY A 69 14.48 3.63 -11.55
N LYS A 70 14.17 4.65 -10.75
CA LYS A 70 14.65 4.80 -9.37
C LYS A 70 13.96 3.78 -8.46
N THR A 71 14.71 3.24 -7.49
CA THR A 71 14.14 2.41 -6.43
C THR A 71 13.89 3.21 -5.14
N SER A 72 12.83 2.86 -4.44
CA SER A 72 12.45 3.44 -3.15
C SER A 72 12.00 2.34 -2.19
N ILE A 73 12.20 2.58 -0.89
CA ILE A 73 11.84 1.62 0.16
C ILE A 73 10.86 2.29 1.14
N GLY A 74 9.76 1.60 1.42
CA GLY A 74 8.71 2.13 2.29
C GLY A 74 7.72 1.07 2.74
N ARG A 75 6.71 1.49 3.50
CA ARG A 75 5.57 0.63 3.84
C ARG A 75 4.44 0.85 2.85
N VAL A 76 3.83 -0.22 2.38
CA VAL A 76 2.65 -0.15 1.52
C VAL A 76 1.52 0.53 2.28
N VAL A 77 0.98 1.60 1.69
CA VAL A 77 -0.21 2.30 2.18
C VAL A 77 -1.42 1.89 1.37
N TYR A 78 -1.29 1.87 0.03
CA TYR A 78 -2.37 1.44 -0.86
C TYR A 78 -1.87 0.49 -1.94
N LEU A 79 -2.73 -0.48 -2.29
CA LEU A 79 -2.56 -1.30 -3.49
C LEU A 79 -3.30 -0.66 -4.64
N VAL A 80 -2.79 -0.83 -5.86
CA VAL A 80 -3.47 -0.45 -7.10
C VAL A 80 -3.84 -1.72 -7.85
N LYS A 81 -5.14 -1.95 -8.09
CA LYS A 81 -5.64 -3.06 -8.92
C LYS A 81 -6.57 -2.52 -9.99
N ASN A 82 -6.46 -3.01 -11.22
CA ASN A 82 -7.27 -2.56 -12.37
C ASN A 82 -7.27 -1.02 -12.51
N ASN A 83 -6.08 -0.40 -12.36
CA ASN A 83 -5.85 1.05 -12.35
C ASN A 83 -6.65 1.84 -11.29
N LYS A 84 -7.12 1.19 -10.22
CA LYS A 84 -7.84 1.81 -9.11
C LYS A 84 -7.14 1.54 -7.78
N ILE A 85 -7.11 2.56 -6.94
CA ILE A 85 -6.59 2.46 -5.58
C ILE A 85 -7.59 1.66 -4.73
N LEU A 86 -7.10 0.65 -4.03
CA LEU A 86 -7.87 -0.12 -3.06
C LEU A 86 -7.90 0.60 -1.72
N TYR A 87 -8.99 1.32 -1.48
CA TYR A 87 -9.34 1.85 -0.18
C TYR A 87 -10.01 0.78 0.68
N GLY A 88 -9.89 0.91 2.00
CA GLY A 88 -10.60 0.08 2.96
C GLY A 88 -12.08 0.35 2.85
N ASN A 89 -12.85 -0.71 2.59
CA ASN A 89 -14.30 -0.63 2.60
C ASN A 89 -14.79 -0.19 4.00
N LYS A 90 -15.45 0.96 4.08
CA LYS A 90 -16.74 0.98 4.78
C LYS A 90 -17.62 0.00 4.01
N THR A 91 -17.88 -1.16 4.60
CA THR A 91 -18.85 -2.18 4.18
C THR A 91 -19.83 -1.69 3.10
N LYS A 92 -19.59 -2.05 1.84
CA LYS A 92 -20.69 -2.31 0.91
C LYS A 92 -20.89 -3.81 0.92
N ASN A 93 -21.81 -4.25 1.77
CA ASN A 93 -22.47 -5.54 1.63
C ASN A 93 -23.17 -5.55 0.26
N ASN A 94 -22.51 -6.01 -0.78
CA ASN A 94 -23.21 -6.53 -1.94
C ASN A 94 -23.24 -8.05 -1.77
N GLN A 95 -24.38 -8.52 -1.25
CA GLN A 95 -24.89 -9.84 -1.56
C GLN A 95 -25.15 -9.90 -3.06
N ASP A 96 -24.14 -10.27 -3.86
CA ASP A 96 -24.41 -10.92 -5.13
C ASP A 96 -24.74 -12.40 -4.82
N ARG A 97 -25.96 -12.61 -4.32
CA ARG A 97 -26.63 -13.91 -4.39
C ARG A 97 -27.28 -13.97 -5.78
N PHE A 98 -26.54 -14.50 -6.74
CA PHE A 98 -27.18 -15.15 -7.88
C PHE A 98 -27.57 -16.55 -7.42
N VAL A 99 -28.87 -16.73 -7.18
CA VAL A 99 -29.58 -18.01 -7.31
C VAL A 99 -30.74 -17.76 -8.25
#